data_AF-A0A0P9FX27-F1
#
_entry.id   AF-A0A0P9FX27-F1
#
_cell.length_a   1.000
_cell.length_b   1.000
_cell.length_c   1.000
_cell.angle_alpha   90.00
_cell.angle_beta   90.00
_cell.angle_gamma   90.00
#
_symmetry.space_group_name_H-M   'P 1'
#
loop_
_entity.id
_entity.type
_entity.pdbx_description
1 polymer ?
#
loop_
_entity_poly.entity_id
_entity_poly.type
_entity_poly.pdbx_seq_one_letter_code
_entity_poly.pdbx_strand_id
1 'polypeptide(L)'
;MKSVRLEERITEKHVKTFLDIVVLAMLNGEPMYGYKIIAAIHREFGVLLSPGSLYPLLHFLENNRLIESSFDKGKIVYQVTSKGKEKFEKTFNAYRASMQRMSHFVKARGGFSP
;
A
#
# COMPACT_ATOMS: atom_id res chain seq x y z
N MET A 1 0.70 10.12 -27.60
CA MET A 1 0.09 10.01 -26.26
C MET A 1 -0.71 8.72 -26.23
N LYS A 2 -0.18 7.66 -25.59
CA LYS A 2 -0.87 6.36 -25.57
C LYS A 2 -2.13 6.50 -24.72
N SER A 3 -3.27 6.14 -25.28
CA SER A 3 -4.53 5.99 -24.54
C SER A 3 -4.31 4.93 -23.46
N VAL A 4 -4.14 5.37 -22.21
CA VAL A 4 -4.04 4.47 -21.06
C VAL A 4 -5.39 3.79 -20.92
N ARG A 5 -5.44 2.47 -21.08
CA ARG A 5 -6.71 1.73 -21.00
C ARG A 5 -7.28 1.89 -19.59
N LEU A 6 -8.59 2.00 -19.46
CA LEU A 6 -9.28 2.12 -18.16
C LEU A 6 -8.88 0.98 -17.19
N GLU A 7 -8.59 -0.19 -17.75
CA GLU A 7 -8.09 -1.39 -17.07
C GLU A 7 -6.72 -1.17 -16.40
N GLU A 8 -5.80 -0.46 -17.06
CA GLU A 8 -4.45 -0.16 -16.54
C GLU A 8 -4.49 0.79 -15.34
N ARG A 9 -5.58 1.56 -15.17
CA ARG A 9 -5.78 2.50 -14.05
C ARG A 9 -6.28 1.84 -12.78
N ILE A 10 -6.75 0.59 -12.84
CA ILE A 10 -7.29 -0.10 -11.65
C ILE A 10 -6.16 -0.38 -10.67
N THR A 11 -5.04 -0.96 -11.10
CA THR A 11 -3.89 -1.22 -10.22
C THR A 11 -3.39 0.06 -9.55
N GLU A 12 -3.19 1.13 -10.32
CA GLU A 12 -2.76 2.42 -9.78
C GLU A 12 -3.75 2.96 -8.74
N LYS A 13 -5.05 2.91 -9.04
CA LYS A 13 -6.09 3.33 -8.09
C LYS A 13 -6.07 2.50 -6.82
N HIS A 14 -5.97 1.18 -6.92
CA HIS A 14 -5.90 0.29 -5.76
C HIS A 14 -4.67 0.58 -4.90
N VAL A 15 -3.49 0.71 -5.50
CA VAL A 15 -2.25 1.01 -4.78
C VAL A 15 -2.34 2.36 -4.08
N LYS A 16 -2.85 3.41 -4.74
CA LYS A 16 -2.98 4.74 -4.12
C LYS A 16 -4.03 4.78 -3.02
N THR A 17 -5.16 4.09 -3.20
CA THR A 17 -6.24 4.06 -2.19
C THR A 17 -5.85 3.26 -0.95
N PHE A 18 -5.10 2.16 -1.11
CA PHE A 18 -4.71 1.26 -0.03
C PHE A 18 -3.20 1.32 0.25
N LEU A 19 -2.61 2.51 0.08
CA LEU A 19 -1.17 2.73 0.17
C LEU A 19 -0.63 2.39 1.56
N ASP A 20 -1.43 2.61 2.61
CA ASP A 20 -1.14 2.24 3.99
C ASP A 20 -0.90 0.73 4.15
N ILE A 21 -1.77 -0.11 3.57
CA ILE A 21 -1.63 -1.57 3.59
C ILE A 21 -0.36 -1.98 2.84
N VAL A 22 -0.10 -1.40 1.68
CA VAL A 22 1.09 -1.70 0.86
C VAL A 22 2.38 -1.33 1.61
N VAL A 23 2.45 -0.14 2.20
CA VAL A 23 3.61 0.33 2.95
C VAL A 23 3.84 -0.52 4.21
N LEU A 24 2.78 -0.83 4.98
CA LEU A 24 2.90 -1.70 6.15
C LEU A 24 3.37 -3.11 5.78
N ALA A 25 2.91 -3.66 4.64
CA ALA A 25 3.38 -4.96 4.16
C ALA A 25 4.88 -4.95 3.82
N MET A 26 5.35 -3.90 3.12
CA MET A 26 6.78 -3.74 2.77
C MET A 26 7.65 -3.64 4.03
N LEU A 27 7.25 -2.79 4.98
CA LEU A 27 7.98 -2.57 6.23
C LEU A 27 7.90 -3.73 7.23
N ASN A 28 6.98 -4.68 7.02
CA ASN A 28 6.93 -5.93 7.76
C ASN A 28 7.98 -6.96 7.27
N GLY A 29 8.38 -6.88 6.00
CA GLY A 29 9.42 -7.74 5.44
C GLY A 29 10.81 -7.32 5.91
N GLU A 30 11.15 -6.03 5.73
CA GLU A 30 12.44 -5.49 6.14
C GLU A 30 12.37 -3.98 6.43
N PRO A 31 13.28 -3.43 7.25
CA PRO A 31 13.42 -1.98 7.41
C PRO A 31 13.82 -1.30 6.09
N MET A 32 13.19 -0.18 5.74
CA MET A 32 13.43 0.50 4.46
C MET A 32 13.61 2.01 4.60
N TYR A 33 14.48 2.58 3.76
CA TYR A 33 14.51 4.02 3.52
C TYR A 33 13.29 4.45 2.68
N GLY A 34 12.79 5.67 2.88
CA GLY A 34 11.61 6.18 2.15
C GLY A 34 11.72 6.05 0.62
N TYR A 35 12.87 6.37 0.02
CA TYR A 35 13.06 6.22 -1.42
C TYR A 35 13.04 4.77 -1.91
N LYS A 36 13.43 3.80 -1.07
CA LYS A 36 13.35 2.37 -1.40
C LYS A 36 11.89 1.92 -1.49
N ILE A 37 11.02 2.45 -0.62
CA ILE A 37 9.58 2.20 -0.66
C ILE A 37 8.99 2.71 -2.00
N ILE A 38 9.31 3.94 -2.39
CA ILE A 38 8.88 4.51 -3.69
C ILE A 38 9.35 3.62 -4.86
N ALA A 39 10.64 3.25 -4.85
CA ALA A 39 11.22 2.43 -5.90
C ALA A 39 10.60 1.03 -5.97
N ALA A 40 10.32 0.40 -4.83
CA ALA A 40 9.65 -0.89 -4.75
C ALA A 40 8.22 -0.80 -5.30
N ILE A 41 7.44 0.22 -4.92
CA ILE A 41 6.08 0.41 -5.43
C ILE A 41 6.07 0.58 -6.96
N HIS A 42 7.01 1.36 -7.50
CA HIS A 42 7.13 1.51 -8.95
C HIS A 42 7.52 0.20 -9.63
N ARG A 43 8.48 -0.54 -9.08
CA ARG A 43 8.94 -1.83 -9.64
C ARG A 43 7.85 -2.89 -9.63
N GLU A 44 7.14 -3.06 -8.51
CA GLU A 44 6.14 -4.12 -8.35
C GLU A 44 4.81 -3.82 -9.05
N PHE A 45 4.42 -2.54 -9.11
CA PHE A 45 3.07 -2.15 -9.55
C PHE A 45 3.04 -1.20 -10.75
N GLY A 46 4.19 -0.71 -11.23
CA GLY A 46 4.26 0.32 -12.28
C GLY A 46 3.72 1.68 -11.82
N VAL A 47 3.55 1.90 -10.51
CA VAL A 47 2.95 3.12 -9.96
C VAL A 47 4.03 4.11 -9.55
N LEU A 48 4.03 5.29 -10.20
CA LEU A 48 4.88 6.41 -9.81
C LEU A 48 4.29 7.11 -8.59
N LEU A 49 4.91 6.87 -7.42
CA LEU A 49 4.53 7.51 -6.17
C LEU A 49 5.41 8.74 -5.92
N SER A 50 4.78 9.89 -5.67
CA SER A 50 5.52 11.09 -5.30
C SER A 50 5.95 11.05 -3.83
N PRO A 51 7.07 11.69 -3.46
CA PRO A 51 7.39 12.00 -2.06
C PRO A 51 6.21 12.58 -1.28
N GLY A 52 5.44 13.48 -1.89
CA GLY A 52 4.27 14.13 -1.28
C GLY A 52 3.11 13.19 -0.99
N SER A 53 3.10 11.98 -1.57
CA SER A 53 2.13 10.93 -1.25
C SER A 53 2.65 9.99 -0.16
N LEU A 54 3.96 9.69 -0.15
CA LEU A 54 4.54 8.75 0.80
C LEU A 54 4.81 9.36 2.18
N TYR A 55 5.49 10.50 2.25
CA TYR A 55 5.98 11.02 3.53
C TYR A 55 4.86 11.44 4.49
N PRO A 56 3.74 12.06 4.04
CA PRO A 56 2.60 12.29 4.93
C PRO A 56 2.01 11.00 5.49
N LEU A 57 1.99 9.93 4.69
CA LEU A 57 1.54 8.61 5.16
C LEU A 57 2.51 8.03 6.19
N LEU A 58 3.83 8.08 5.94
CA LEU A 58 4.83 7.60 6.91
C LEU A 58 4.71 8.34 8.25
N HIS A 59 4.56 9.68 8.21
CA HIS A 59 4.34 10.48 9.41
C HIS A 59 3.04 10.11 10.12
N PHE A 60 1.94 9.87 9.38
CA PHE A 60 0.70 9.37 9.96
C PHE A 60 0.88 8.01 10.65
N LEU A 61 1.53 7.05 9.99
CA LEU A 61 1.77 5.73 10.55
C LEU A 61 2.66 5.78 11.80
N GLU A 62 3.69 6.63 11.80
CA GLU A 62 4.60 6.82 12.91
C GLU A 62 3.90 7.47 14.12
N ASN A 63 3.13 8.54 13.90
CA ASN A 63 2.33 9.18 14.95
C ASN A 63 1.31 8.23 15.60
N ASN A 64 0.82 7.27 14.83
CA ASN A 64 -0.07 6.22 15.33
C ASN A 64 0.67 5.02 15.95
N ARG A 65 2.01 5.09 16.03
CA ARG A 65 2.91 4.04 16.53
C ARG A 65 2.80 2.72 15.76
N LEU A 66 2.42 2.79 14.49
CA LEU A 66 2.32 1.62 13.59
C LEU A 66 3.67 1.32 12.95
N ILE A 67 4.48 2.34 12.73
CA ILE A 67 5.88 2.22 12.34
C ILE A 67 6.73 3.02 13.32
N GLU A 68 8.02 2.75 13.32
CA GLU A 68 9.04 3.55 13.98
C GLU A 68 10.14 3.89 12.98
N SER A 69 10.89 4.95 13.28
CA SER A 69 12.03 5.34 12.49
C SER A 69 13.33 5.39 13.28
N SER A 70 14.43 5.12 12.61
CA SER A 70 15.78 5.20 13.15
C SER A 70 16.72 5.85 12.14
N PHE A 71 17.77 6.49 12.63
CA PHE A 71 18.81 7.04 11.77
C PHE A 71 19.91 6.00 11.51
N ASP A 72 20.11 5.65 10.25
CA ASP A 72 21.16 4.73 9.80
C ASP A 72 21.91 5.35 8.63
N LYS A 73 23.24 5.47 8.77
CA LYS A 73 24.15 5.97 7.72
C LYS A 73 23.68 7.25 7.01
N GLY A 74 23.23 8.23 7.79
CA GLY A 74 22.80 9.52 7.24
C GLY A 74 21.36 9.55 6.74
N LYS A 75 20.57 8.48 6.93
CA LYS A 75 19.24 8.31 6.36
C LYS A 75 18.24 7.80 7.40
N ILE A 76 16.98 8.18 7.22
CA ILE A 76 15.88 7.67 8.02
C ILE A 76 15.44 6.30 7.47
N VAL A 77 15.49 5.28 8.31
CA VAL A 77 14.95 3.94 8.08
C VAL A 77 13.64 3.83 8.81
N TYR A 78 12.64 3.23 8.19
CA TYR A 78 11.36 2.90 8.80
C TYR A 78 11.25 1.40 9.02
N GLN A 79 10.58 0.99 10.09
CA GLN A 79 10.26 -0.42 10.38
C GLN A 79 8.87 -0.51 11.00
N VAL A 80 8.14 -1.61 10.72
CA VAL A 80 6.84 -1.85 11.36
C VAL A 80 6.99 -2.23 12.84
N THR A 81 6.15 -1.68 13.71
CA THR A 81 6.09 -2.08 15.13
C THR A 81 5.18 -3.31 15.31
N SER A 82 5.18 -3.93 16.49
CA SER A 82 4.22 -5.00 16.82
C SER A 82 2.75 -4.54 16.66
N LYS A 83 2.45 -3.29 17.07
CA LYS A 83 1.13 -2.67 16.88
C LYS A 83 0.80 -2.49 15.39
N GLY A 84 1.79 -2.10 14.59
CA GLY A 84 1.68 -2.01 13.14
C GLY A 84 1.35 -3.34 12.48
N LYS A 85 1.99 -4.43 12.92
CA LYS A 85 1.73 -5.79 12.43
C LYS A 85 0.30 -6.23 12.69
N GLU A 86 -0.18 -6.07 13.93
CA GLU A 86 -1.56 -6.37 14.29
C GLU A 86 -2.57 -5.53 13.48
N LYS A 87 -2.29 -4.23 13.32
CA LYS A 87 -3.12 -3.34 12.51
C LYS A 87 -3.13 -3.75 11.04
N PHE A 88 -1.98 -4.13 10.49
CA PHE A 88 -1.85 -4.63 9.12
C PHE A 88 -2.73 -5.86 8.91
N GLU A 89 -2.62 -6.88 9.76
CA GLU A 89 -3.43 -8.10 9.64
C GLU A 89 -4.94 -7.82 9.66
N LYS A 90 -5.40 -7.00 10.61
CA LYS A 90 -6.82 -6.62 10.71
C LYS A 90 -7.29 -5.86 9.46
N THR A 91 -6.48 -4.91 8.99
CA THR A 91 -6.83 -4.05 7.86
C THR A 91 -6.80 -4.84 6.54
N PHE A 92 -5.80 -5.70 6.35
CA PHE A 92 -5.69 -6.58 5.19
C PHE A 92 -6.85 -7.57 5.11
N ASN A 93 -7.25 -8.17 6.25
CA ASN A 93 -8.41 -9.07 6.28
C ASN A 93 -9.71 -8.34 5.92
N ALA A 94 -9.91 -7.12 6.42
CA ALA A 94 -11.06 -6.29 6.07
C ALA A 94 -11.05 -5.91 4.57
N TYR A 95 -9.90 -5.52 4.04
CA TYR A 95 -9.70 -5.23 2.61
C TYR A 95 -10.05 -6.46 1.75
N ARG A 96 -9.49 -7.63 2.07
CA ARG A 96 -9.75 -8.89 1.36
C ARG A 96 -11.25 -9.24 1.35
N ALA A 97 -11.90 -9.17 2.51
CA ALA A 97 -13.32 -9.46 2.62
C ALA A 97 -14.18 -8.47 1.81
N SER A 98 -13.81 -7.18 1.82
CA SER A 98 -14.49 -6.15 1.02
C SER A 98 -14.35 -6.41 -0.48
N MET A 99 -13.12 -6.72 -0.93
CA MET A 99 -12.84 -7.05 -2.32
C MET A 99 -13.59 -8.29 -2.81
N GLN A 100 -13.68 -9.32 -1.97
CA GLN A 100 -14.47 -10.52 -2.28
C GLN A 100 -15.95 -10.20 -2.44
N ARG A 101 -16.54 -9.44 -1.50
CA ARG A 101 -17.95 -9.03 -1.61
C ARG A 101 -18.22 -8.20 -2.85
N MET A 102 -17.35 -7.24 -3.17
CA MET A 102 -17.48 -6.42 -4.36
C MET A 102 -17.35 -7.26 -5.64
N SER A 103 -16.38 -8.17 -5.69
CA SER A 103 -16.21 -9.09 -6.82
C SER A 103 -17.46 -9.97 -7.03
N HIS A 104 -18.01 -10.55 -5.95
CA HIS A 104 -19.24 -11.33 -6.02
C HIS A 104 -20.43 -10.49 -6.49
N PHE A 105 -20.58 -9.26 -5.99
CA PHE A 105 -21.64 -8.36 -6.42
C PHE A 105 -21.54 -8.03 -7.91
N VAL A 106 -20.35 -7.65 -8.39
CA VAL A 106 -20.12 -7.33 -9.81
C VAL A 106 -20.35 -8.53 -10.71
N LYS A 107 -19.93 -9.74 -10.31
CA LYS A 107 -20.22 -10.97 -11.08
C LYS A 107 -21.72 -11.25 -11.15
N ALA A 108 -22.41 -11.24 -10.01
CA ALA A 108 -23.83 -11.55 -9.92
C ALA A 108 -24.72 -10.54 -10.67
N ARG A 109 -24.35 -9.25 -10.68
CA ARG A 109 -25.15 -8.19 -11.30
C ARG A 109 -24.70 -7.80 -12.71
N GLY A 110 -23.42 -7.99 -13.02
CA GLY A 110 -22.82 -7.63 -14.31
C GLY A 110 -23.00 -8.67 -15.42
N GLY A 111 -23.69 -9.79 -15.15
CA GLY A 111 -23.95 -10.83 -16.14
C GLY A 111 -22.72 -11.70 -16.47
N PHE A 112 -21.66 -11.64 -15.67
CA PHE A 112 -20.50 -12.51 -15.81
C PHE A 112 -20.83 -13.90 -15.23
N SER A 113 -21.29 -14.82 -16.09
CA SER A 113 -21.36 -16.25 -15.74
C SER A 113 -19.94 -16.87 -15.69
N PRO A 114 -19.73 -17.91 -14.85
CA PRO A 114 -18.45 -18.61 -14.76
C PRO A 114 -18.00 -19.20 -16.09
#